data_AF-A0A7S1UYA9-F1
#
_entry.id   AF-A0A7S1UYA9-F1
#
_cell.length_a   1.000
_cell.length_b   1.000
_cell.length_c   1.000
_cell.angle_alpha   90.00
_cell.angle_beta   90.00
_cell.angle_gamma   90.00
#
_symmetry.space_group_name_H-M   'P 1'
#
loop_
_entity.id
_entity.type
_entity.pdbx_description
1 polymer ?
#
loop_
_entity_poly.entity_id
_entity_poly.type
_entity_poly.pdbx_seq_one_letter_code
_entity_poly.pdbx_strand_id
1 'polypeptide(L)'
;ILDFEDHSSPGHGIGITGPIRNFAVDACMDLQSSGWGESVNANTRGCVEGRNVQGWYLVQAPEPGYVSIKNAYSKKCLGGDSDEDTGELEGNIRQWWCRYDQFGQQYSMIEVEEDVYQIESRDNPGQCIRV
;
A
#
# COMPACT_ATOMS: atom_id res chain seq x y z
N ILE A 1 -14.67 -7.99 -7.81
CA ILE A 1 -15.86 -7.80 -6.95
C ILE A 1 -15.39 -7.36 -5.57
N LEU A 2 -15.25 -6.06 -5.38
CA LEU A 2 -15.00 -5.43 -4.08
C LEU A 2 -16.36 -5.02 -3.52
N ASP A 3 -16.67 -5.45 -2.29
CA ASP A 3 -17.89 -5.10 -1.55
C ASP A 3 -17.58 -3.99 -0.55
N PHE A 4 -18.45 -2.99 -0.46
CA PHE A 4 -18.21 -1.74 0.27
C PHE A 4 -19.06 -1.69 1.55
N GLU A 5 -18.47 -1.97 2.70
CA GLU A 5 -19.09 -1.67 4.01
C GLU A 5 -18.38 -0.49 4.69
N ASP A 6 -19.15 0.59 4.93
CA ASP A 6 -18.72 1.86 5.49
C ASP A 6 -18.70 1.82 7.04
N HIS A 7 -17.50 1.97 7.62
CA HIS A 7 -17.33 2.18 9.06
C HIS A 7 -16.59 3.51 9.31
N SER A 8 -17.36 4.58 9.28
CA SER A 8 -16.91 5.95 9.50
C SER A 8 -16.48 6.22 10.96
N SER A 9 -15.23 6.67 11.12
CA SER A 9 -14.75 7.46 12.25
C SER A 9 -14.08 8.71 11.70
N PRO A 10 -14.29 9.89 12.31
CA PRO A 10 -13.82 11.15 11.73
C PRO A 10 -12.29 11.18 11.76
N GLY A 11 -11.67 11.27 10.59
CA GLY A 11 -10.21 11.22 10.39
C GLY A 11 -9.67 9.86 9.93
N HIS A 12 -10.51 8.84 9.78
CA HIS A 12 -10.15 7.56 9.20
C HIS A 12 -10.79 7.44 7.82
N GLY A 13 -9.95 7.44 6.78
CA GLY A 13 -10.38 7.22 5.40
C GLY A 13 -11.17 5.91 5.24
N ILE A 14 -11.89 5.81 4.13
CA ILE A 14 -12.65 4.65 3.67
C ILE A 14 -11.75 3.41 3.75
N GLY A 15 -11.82 2.65 4.84
CA GLY A 15 -10.86 1.61 5.16
C GLY A 15 -11.20 0.29 4.48
N ILE A 16 -11.15 0.24 3.15
CA ILE A 16 -11.30 -1.03 2.42
C ILE A 16 -10.13 -1.92 2.83
N THR A 17 -10.44 -3.08 3.41
CA THR A 17 -9.42 -4.08 3.77
C THR A 17 -9.47 -5.20 2.77
N GLY A 18 -8.36 -5.48 2.10
CA GLY A 18 -8.30 -6.61 1.19
C GLY A 18 -6.88 -6.93 0.73
N PRO A 19 -6.71 -8.05 0.02
CA PRO A 19 -5.46 -8.33 -0.65
C PRO A 19 -5.26 -7.39 -1.84
N ILE A 20 -4.03 -6.90 -2.00
CA ILE A 20 -3.58 -6.29 -3.25
C ILE A 20 -3.00 -7.42 -4.10
N ARG A 21 -3.64 -7.71 -5.25
CA ARG A 21 -3.26 -8.81 -6.14
C ARG A 21 -2.46 -8.29 -7.33
N ASN A 22 -1.33 -8.92 -7.61
CA ASN A 22 -0.57 -8.72 -8.83
C ASN A 22 -1.11 -9.67 -9.91
N PHE A 23 -1.82 -9.09 -10.88
CA PHE A 23 -2.46 -9.83 -11.99
C PHE A 23 -1.47 -10.61 -12.86
N ALA A 24 -0.24 -10.11 -13.03
CA ALA A 24 0.73 -10.71 -13.95
C ALA A 24 1.29 -12.05 -13.45
N VAL A 25 1.27 -12.29 -12.14
CA VAL A 25 1.92 -13.44 -11.50
C VAL A 25 1.01 -14.20 -10.54
N ASP A 26 -0.29 -13.88 -10.55
CA ASP A 26 -1.34 -14.50 -9.71
C ASP A 26 -0.93 -14.64 -8.23
N ALA A 27 -0.49 -13.53 -7.65
CA ALA A 27 0.02 -13.51 -6.29
C ALA A 27 -0.38 -12.22 -5.56
N CYS A 28 -0.32 -12.26 -4.24
CA CYS A 28 -0.72 -11.18 -3.37
C CYS A 28 0.51 -10.46 -2.82
N MET A 29 0.37 -9.15 -2.62
CA MET A 29 1.33 -8.39 -1.82
C MET A 29 1.31 -8.90 -0.38
N ASP A 30 2.47 -9.28 0.12
CA ASP A 30 2.70 -9.96 1.40
C ASP A 30 3.76 -9.18 2.17
N LEU A 31 3.40 -8.72 3.36
CA LEU A 31 4.39 -8.23 4.30
C LEU A 31 5.17 -9.41 4.87
N GLN A 32 6.50 -9.36 4.77
CA GLN A 32 7.37 -10.42 5.28
C GLN A 32 7.05 -10.71 6.76
N SER A 33 6.55 -11.92 7.03
CA SER A 33 5.85 -12.30 8.28
C SER A 33 6.66 -12.21 9.57
N SER A 34 7.97 -11.99 9.50
CA SER A 34 8.86 -11.81 10.66
C SER A 34 8.96 -10.35 11.12
N GLY A 35 8.43 -9.40 10.36
CA GLY A 35 8.70 -7.98 10.57
C GLY A 35 7.53 -7.19 11.14
N TRP A 36 7.55 -6.94 12.45
CA TRP A 36 6.78 -5.85 13.07
C TRP A 36 7.55 -4.53 13.08
N GLY A 37 8.86 -4.56 12.79
CA GLY A 37 9.76 -3.41 12.74
C GLY A 37 9.48 -2.49 11.55
N GLU A 38 10.16 -1.35 11.48
CA GLU A 38 10.23 -0.57 10.24
C GLU A 38 11.19 -1.25 9.25
N SER A 39 11.20 -0.78 8.00
CA SER A 39 12.07 -1.28 6.93
C SER A 39 11.83 -2.76 6.57
N VAL A 40 10.62 -3.27 6.83
CA VAL A 40 10.24 -4.64 6.45
C VAL A 40 9.68 -4.62 5.04
N ASN A 41 10.24 -5.45 4.16
CA ASN A 41 9.83 -5.52 2.76
C ASN A 41 8.40 -6.05 2.61
N ALA A 42 7.64 -5.40 1.73
CA ALA A 42 6.52 -6.01 1.04
C ALA A 42 7.07 -6.80 -0.15
N ASN A 43 6.61 -8.04 -0.31
CA ASN A 43 7.02 -8.92 -1.40
C ASN A 43 5.79 -9.53 -2.06
N THR A 44 5.98 -10.12 -3.23
CA THR A 44 4.96 -10.96 -3.87
C THR A 44 4.98 -12.38 -3.31
N ARG A 45 3.82 -12.91 -2.88
CA ARG A 45 3.65 -14.30 -2.41
C ARG A 45 2.28 -14.84 -2.79
N GLY A 46 2.15 -16.15 -2.93
CA GLY A 46 0.85 -16.80 -3.20
C GLY A 46 -0.24 -16.32 -2.24
N CYS A 47 -1.42 -16.04 -2.79
CA CYS A 47 -2.56 -15.51 -2.04
C CYS A 47 -3.09 -16.54 -1.04
N VAL A 48 -3.24 -16.13 0.22
CA VAL A 48 -3.79 -16.93 1.31
C VAL A 48 -4.95 -16.16 1.94
N GLU A 49 -6.14 -16.72 1.86
CA GLU A 49 -7.35 -16.14 2.44
C GLU A 49 -7.21 -15.95 3.96
N GLY A 50 -7.70 -14.81 4.48
CA GLY A 50 -7.65 -14.49 5.90
C GLY A 50 -6.25 -14.20 6.47
N ARG A 51 -5.20 -14.17 5.63
CA ARG A 51 -3.84 -13.92 6.08
C ARG A 51 -3.61 -12.42 6.26
N ASN A 52 -3.64 -11.94 7.51
CA ASN A 52 -3.55 -10.51 7.84
C ASN A 52 -2.30 -9.79 7.29
N VAL A 53 -1.17 -10.47 7.11
CA VAL A 53 0.04 -9.87 6.51
C VAL A 53 -0.12 -9.59 5.00
N GLN A 54 -1.12 -10.18 4.35
CA GLN A 54 -1.55 -9.90 2.98
C GLN A 54 -2.77 -8.97 2.93
N GLY A 55 -3.30 -8.55 4.07
CA GLY A 55 -4.38 -7.57 4.15
C GLY A 55 -3.81 -6.15 4.13
N TRP A 56 -4.42 -5.29 3.33
CA TRP A 56 -4.02 -3.90 3.18
C TRP A 56 -5.25 -2.99 3.24
N TYR A 57 -5.09 -1.84 3.90
CA TYR A 57 -6.03 -0.74 3.90
C TYR A 57 -5.58 0.31 2.90
N LEU A 58 -6.50 0.81 2.10
CA LEU A 58 -6.34 2.06 1.38
C LEU A 58 -6.86 3.19 2.26
N VAL A 59 -6.00 4.13 2.63
CA VAL A 59 -6.35 5.25 3.51
C VAL A 59 -6.23 6.53 2.72
N GLN A 60 -7.31 7.31 2.62
CA GLN A 60 -7.29 8.61 1.95
C GLN A 60 -6.19 9.50 2.55
N ALA A 61 -5.26 9.97 1.71
CA ALA A 61 -4.27 10.95 2.13
C ALA A 61 -4.94 12.33 2.32
N PRO A 62 -4.34 13.26 3.09
CA PRO A 62 -4.85 14.61 3.26
C PRO A 62 -4.99 15.36 1.93
N GLU A 63 -4.15 15.04 0.95
CA GLU A 63 -4.28 15.58 -0.40
C GLU A 63 -5.27 14.77 -1.23
N PRO A 64 -6.25 15.43 -1.89
CA PRO A 64 -7.19 14.75 -2.77
C PRO A 64 -6.48 13.99 -3.89
N GLY A 65 -6.98 12.80 -4.21
CA GLY A 65 -6.47 11.97 -5.31
C GLY A 65 -5.32 11.03 -4.94
N TYR A 66 -4.83 11.09 -3.69
CA TYR A 66 -3.80 10.17 -3.20
C TYR A 66 -4.29 9.30 -2.05
N VAL A 67 -3.69 8.12 -1.91
CA VAL A 67 -3.93 7.17 -0.82
C VAL A 67 -2.62 6.74 -0.18
N SER A 68 -2.66 6.39 1.10
CA SER A 68 -1.62 5.63 1.78
C SER A 68 -2.04 4.17 1.88
N ILE A 69 -1.10 3.26 1.67
CA ILE A 69 -1.35 1.81 1.74
C ILE A 69 -0.85 1.31 3.09
N LYS A 70 -1.76 0.89 3.96
CA LYS A 70 -1.47 0.50 5.33
C LYS A 70 -1.67 -1.00 5.53
N ASN A 71 -0.66 -1.70 6.03
CA ASN A 71 -0.79 -3.13 6.28
C ASN A 71 -1.78 -3.42 7.42
N ALA A 72 -2.61 -4.45 7.24
CA ALA A 72 -3.65 -4.80 8.20
C ALA A 72 -3.11 -5.42 9.49
N TYR A 73 -1.96 -6.09 9.41
CA TYR A 73 -1.29 -6.73 10.53
C TYR A 73 -0.43 -5.75 11.33
N SER A 74 0.57 -5.13 10.69
CA SER A 74 1.53 -4.26 11.38
C SER A 74 1.02 -2.86 11.68
N LYS A 75 -0.10 -2.45 11.05
CA LYS A 75 -0.67 -1.09 11.09
C LYS A 75 0.32 0.00 10.61
N LYS A 76 1.33 -0.38 9.83
CA LYS A 76 2.33 0.50 9.22
C LYS A 76 2.01 0.75 7.75
N CYS A 77 2.50 1.87 7.24
CA CYS A 77 2.25 2.29 5.86
C CYS A 77 3.42 1.88 4.97
N LEU A 78 3.12 1.58 3.72
CA LEU A 78 4.12 1.37 2.70
C LEU A 78 4.79 2.69 2.33
N GLY A 79 6.09 2.63 2.14
CA GLY A 79 6.91 3.73 1.64
C GLY A 79 8.18 3.24 0.97
N GLY A 80 8.83 4.14 0.24
CA GLY A 80 10.17 3.93 -0.30
C GLY A 80 11.23 3.85 0.81
N ASP A 81 12.47 3.54 0.43
CA ASP A 81 13.62 3.48 1.36
C ASP A 81 14.08 4.86 1.85
N SER A 82 13.50 5.93 1.32
CA SER A 82 13.77 7.30 1.72
C SER A 82 13.05 7.63 3.04
N ASP A 83 13.66 7.22 4.15
CA ASP A 83 13.51 7.92 5.44
C ASP A 83 14.05 9.38 5.35
N GLU A 84 14.67 9.73 4.23
CA GLU A 84 15.13 11.07 3.84
C GLU A 84 14.67 11.35 2.40
N ASP A 85 13.55 12.06 2.19
CA ASP A 85 13.26 13.04 1.12
C ASP A 85 13.91 12.93 -0.30
N THR A 86 14.31 11.74 -0.77
CA THR A 86 15.07 11.58 -2.03
C THR A 86 14.25 10.95 -3.15
N GLY A 87 13.05 10.43 -2.88
CA GLY A 87 12.10 10.04 -3.93
C GLY A 87 12.55 8.88 -4.83
N GLU A 88 13.55 8.10 -4.45
CA GLU A 88 14.01 6.95 -5.25
C GLU A 88 13.35 5.64 -4.77
N LEU A 89 12.45 5.08 -5.57
CA LEU A 89 11.99 3.68 -5.42
C LEU A 89 12.95 2.69 -6.10
N GLU A 90 14.26 2.89 -5.94
CA GLU A 90 15.27 1.95 -6.44
C GLU A 90 15.40 0.73 -5.51
N GLY A 91 14.34 -0.09 -5.49
CA GLY A 91 14.39 -1.44 -4.92
C GLY A 91 13.68 -1.59 -3.59
N ASN A 92 12.50 -2.22 -3.68
CA ASN A 92 11.67 -2.75 -2.61
C ASN A 92 10.89 -1.68 -1.82
N ILE A 93 9.55 -1.79 -1.87
CA ILE A 93 8.67 -1.08 -0.96
C ILE A 93 8.74 -1.73 0.43
N ARG A 94 8.87 -0.89 1.46
CA ARG A 94 8.98 -1.31 2.85
C ARG A 94 7.89 -0.67 3.70
N GLN A 95 7.66 -1.20 4.89
CA GLN A 95 6.77 -0.59 5.85
C GLN A 95 7.51 0.39 6.77
N TRP A 96 6.83 1.47 7.10
CA TRP A 96 7.26 2.53 8.01
C TRP A 96 6.08 2.97 8.88
N TRP A 97 6.34 3.71 9.96
CA TRP A 97 5.24 4.38 10.65
C TRP A 97 4.48 5.28 9.68
N CYS A 98 3.15 5.21 9.74
CA CYS A 98 2.30 6.00 8.88
C CYS A 98 2.51 7.50 9.12
N ARG A 99 2.96 8.19 8.08
CA ARG A 99 3.13 9.64 8.02
C ARG A 99 2.35 10.13 6.80
N TYR A 100 1.08 10.43 7.03
CA TYR A 100 0.15 10.77 5.94
C TYR A 100 0.44 12.13 5.30
N ASP A 101 1.30 12.93 5.90
CA ASP A 101 1.83 14.19 5.37
C ASP A 101 3.11 14.01 4.53
N GLN A 102 3.72 12.82 4.54
CA GLN A 102 4.88 12.51 3.70
C GLN A 102 4.46 11.93 2.36
N PHE A 103 4.98 12.53 1.29
CA PHE A 103 4.66 12.11 -0.07
C PHE A 103 5.21 10.71 -0.40
N GLY A 104 6.28 10.27 0.26
CA GLY A 104 6.88 8.94 0.07
C GLY A 104 6.02 7.77 0.55
N GLN A 105 4.89 8.05 1.22
CA GLN A 105 3.88 7.07 1.62
C GLN A 105 2.51 7.35 0.98
N GLN A 106 2.49 8.16 -0.07
CA GLN A 106 1.29 8.52 -0.82
C GLN A 106 1.39 8.01 -2.25
N TYR A 107 0.29 7.46 -2.73
CA TYR A 107 0.20 6.81 -4.01
C TYR A 107 -1.03 7.28 -4.77
N SER A 108 -0.90 7.43 -6.07
CA SER A 108 -2.04 7.54 -6.97
C SER A 108 -2.49 6.14 -7.39
N MET A 109 -3.80 5.98 -7.60
CA MET A 109 -4.39 4.78 -8.17
C MET A 109 -5.01 5.14 -9.51
N ILE A 110 -4.46 4.59 -10.58
CA ILE A 110 -4.89 4.86 -11.96
C ILE A 110 -5.51 3.59 -12.49
N GLU A 111 -6.80 3.62 -12.80
CA GLU A 111 -7.49 2.49 -13.43
C GLU A 111 -6.97 2.32 -14.86
N VAL A 112 -6.47 1.12 -15.18
CA VAL A 112 -5.91 0.78 -16.49
C VAL A 112 -6.82 -0.19 -17.26
N GLU A 113 -7.56 -1.02 -16.54
CA GLU A 113 -8.65 -1.88 -17.02
C GLU A 113 -9.73 -1.94 -15.93
N GLU A 114 -10.93 -2.42 -16.25
CA GLU A 114 -12.01 -2.57 -15.27
C GLU A 114 -11.52 -3.33 -14.03
N ASP A 115 -11.60 -2.70 -12.85
CA ASP A 115 -11.12 -3.23 -11.57
C ASP A 115 -9.60 -3.49 -11.48
N VAL A 116 -8.78 -3.00 -12.43
CA VAL A 116 -7.31 -3.14 -12.44
C VAL A 116 -6.65 -1.77 -12.34
N TYR A 117 -5.79 -1.61 -11.33
CA TYR A 117 -5.14 -0.34 -11.03
C TYR A 117 -3.62 -0.43 -11.11
N GLN A 118 -3.03 0.58 -11.73
CA GLN A 118 -1.63 0.93 -11.56
C GLN A 118 -1.50 1.81 -10.32
N ILE A 119 -0.54 1.47 -9.45
CA ILE A 119 -0.26 2.21 -8.22
C ILE A 119 1.09 2.90 -8.37
N GLU A 120 1.09 4.23 -8.43
CA GLU A 120 2.30 5.03 -8.62
C GLU A 120 2.65 5.81 -7.37
N SER A 121 3.95 5.96 -7.13
CA SER A 121 4.45 6.86 -6.08
C SER A 121 4.13 8.31 -6.42
N ARG A 122 3.66 9.06 -5.43
CA ARG A 122 3.54 10.51 -5.55
C ARG A 122 4.89 11.21 -5.75
N ASP A 123 5.91 10.78 -5.01
CA ASP A 123 7.25 11.39 -5.06
C ASP A 123 8.01 11.12 -6.35
N ASN A 124 7.66 10.04 -7.03
CA ASN A 124 8.27 9.68 -8.30
C ASN A 124 7.18 9.26 -9.29
N PRO A 125 6.44 10.24 -9.86
CA PRO A 125 5.38 9.96 -10.81
C PRO A 125 5.89 9.13 -11.99
N GLY A 126 5.14 8.11 -12.39
CA GLY A 126 5.58 7.12 -13.39
C GLY A 126 6.42 5.96 -12.83
N GLN A 127 6.83 5.98 -11.55
CA GLN A 127 7.34 4.79 -10.87
C GLN A 127 6.21 4.05 -10.15
N CYS A 128 5.87 2.87 -10.70
CA CYS A 128 4.96 1.94 -10.05
C CYS A 128 5.60 1.31 -8.82
N ILE A 129 4.77 0.97 -7.83
CA ILE A 129 5.20 0.07 -6.76
C ILE A 129 5.65 -1.28 -7.36
N ARG A 130 6.76 -1.81 -6.86
CA ARG A 130 7.28 -3.13 -7.24
C ARG A 130 7.47 -3.95 -5.97
N VAL A 131 6.87 -5.15 -5.94
CA VAL A 131 6.87 -6.11 -4.82
C VAL A 131 7.14 -7.52 -5.34
#